data_AF-A0A6C0LL09-F1
#
_entry.id   AF-A0A6C0LL09-F1
#
_cell.length_a   1.000
_cell.length_b   1.000
_cell.length_c   1.000
_cell.angle_alpha   90.00
_cell.angle_beta   90.00
_cell.angle_gamma   90.00
#
_symmetry.space_group_name_H-M   'P 1'
#
loop_
_entity.id
_entity.type
_entity.pdbx_description
1 polymer ?
#
loop_
_entity_poly.entity_id
_entity_poly.type
_entity_poly.pdbx_seq_one_letter_code
_entity_poly.pdbx_strand_id
1 'polypeptide(L)'
;MKNTNQIAYLLAAVLLVVLDSVYLNLVKQYYNYQIKSVQGSDMKINLSAAILCYVFLVFGINYFIIREKKSVLDAFLLGLTIYAVYELTSMALLKKWSWLTVIMDTTWGGILFGLTTYLVYLIF
;
A
#
# COMPACT_ATOMS: atom_id res chain seq x y z
N MET A 1 -3.72 -29.47 -1.11
CA MET A 1 -4.59 -28.27 -1.17
C MET A 1 -4.33 -27.25 -0.06
N LYS A 2 -4.18 -27.62 1.23
CA LYS A 2 -3.90 -26.63 2.32
C LYS A 2 -2.55 -25.89 2.18
N ASN A 3 -1.48 -26.57 1.77
CA ASN A 3 -0.14 -25.95 1.64
C ASN A 3 -0.06 -24.91 0.51
N THR A 4 -0.82 -25.09 -0.57
CA THR A 4 -0.81 -24.17 -1.72
C THR A 4 -1.31 -22.78 -1.34
N ASN A 5 -2.33 -22.69 -0.47
CA ASN A 5 -2.88 -21.41 -0.02
C ASN A 5 -1.91 -20.65 0.91
N GLN A 6 -1.15 -21.36 1.74
CA GLN A 6 -0.17 -20.73 2.63
C GLN A 6 0.99 -20.10 1.84
N ILE A 7 1.46 -20.78 0.80
CA ILE A 7 2.52 -20.26 -0.07
C ILE A 7 2.01 -19.03 -0.84
N ALA A 8 0.77 -19.06 -1.34
CA ALA A 8 0.17 -17.90 -1.99
C ALA A 8 0.07 -16.69 -1.05
N TYR A 9 -0.29 -16.88 0.23
CA TYR A 9 -0.36 -15.79 1.20
C TYR A 9 1.00 -15.17 1.55
N LEU A 10 2.02 -16.03 1.70
CA LEU A 10 3.41 -15.61 1.90
C LEU A 10 3.93 -14.85 0.66
N LEU A 11 3.65 -15.37 -0.53
CA LEU A 11 4.03 -14.72 -1.78
C LEU A 11 3.38 -13.34 -1.92
N ALA A 12 2.07 -13.24 -1.65
CA ALA A 12 1.35 -11.95 -1.66
C ALA A 12 1.98 -10.95 -0.69
N ALA A 13 2.34 -11.38 0.52
CA ALA A 13 2.99 -10.53 1.51
C ALA A 13 4.35 -10.01 1.03
N VAL A 14 5.19 -10.89 0.50
CA VAL A 14 6.52 -10.53 -0.01
C VAL A 14 6.40 -9.60 -1.21
N LEU A 15 5.53 -9.91 -2.18
CA LEU A 15 5.33 -9.08 -3.37
C LEU A 15 4.83 -7.69 -3.02
N LEU A 16 3.85 -7.57 -2.12
CA LEU A 16 3.32 -6.28 -1.67
C LEU A 16 4.45 -5.42 -1.09
N VAL A 17 5.25 -5.96 -0.15
CA VAL A 17 6.35 -5.21 0.48
C VAL A 17 7.43 -4.83 -0.53
N VAL A 18 7.81 -5.75 -1.42
CA VAL A 18 8.87 -5.50 -2.42
C VAL A 18 8.44 -4.44 -3.43
N LEU A 19 7.24 -4.57 -4.00
CA LEU A 19 6.70 -3.60 -4.96
C LEU A 19 6.60 -2.21 -4.34
N ASP A 20 6.06 -2.14 -3.12
CA ASP A 20 5.90 -0.87 -2.42
C ASP A 20 7.25 -0.24 -2.04
N SER A 21 8.22 -1.06 -1.62
CA SER A 21 9.58 -0.58 -1.33
C SER A 21 10.26 0.06 -2.54
N VAL A 22 10.03 -0.47 -3.74
CA VAL A 22 10.52 0.13 -5.00
C VAL A 22 9.87 1.50 -5.20
N TYR A 23 8.55 1.58 -5.10
CA TYR A 23 7.84 2.85 -5.23
C TYR A 23 8.32 3.88 -4.21
N LEU A 24 8.32 3.53 -2.92
CA LEU A 24 8.77 4.43 -1.85
C LEU A 24 10.18 4.96 -2.06
N ASN A 25 11.10 4.14 -2.60
CA ASN A 25 12.45 4.59 -2.93
C ASN A 25 12.45 5.63 -4.07
N LEU A 26 11.61 5.43 -5.09
CA LEU A 26 11.46 6.37 -6.21
C LEU A 26 10.87 7.71 -5.76
N VAL A 27 9.90 7.70 -4.85
CA VAL A 27 9.20 8.92 -4.40
C VAL A 27 9.74 9.50 -3.09
N LYS A 28 10.78 8.92 -2.49
CA LYS A 28 11.30 9.33 -1.16
C LYS A 28 11.63 10.81 -1.05
N GLN A 29 12.20 11.40 -2.11
CA GLN A 29 12.59 12.81 -2.10
C GLN A 29 11.36 13.72 -2.08
N TYR A 30 10.34 13.36 -2.84
CA TYR A 30 9.05 14.04 -2.83
C TYR A 30 8.39 13.98 -1.45
N TYR A 31 8.30 12.78 -0.86
CA TYR A 31 7.72 12.63 0.48
C TYR A 31 8.52 13.34 1.56
N ASN A 32 9.85 13.34 1.49
CA ASN A 32 10.67 14.13 2.42
C ASN A 32 10.32 15.62 2.37
N TYR A 33 10.14 16.19 1.17
CA TYR A 33 9.71 17.58 1.00
C TYR A 33 8.28 17.80 1.51
N GLN A 34 7.35 16.94 1.10
CA GLN A 34 5.94 17.00 1.48
C GLN A 34 5.77 16.96 3.00
N ILE A 35 6.43 16.01 3.68
CA ILE A 35 6.41 15.87 5.14
C ILE A 35 7.08 17.07 5.81
N LYS A 36 8.26 17.49 5.35
CA LYS A 36 8.95 18.68 5.89
C LYS A 36 8.12 19.94 5.78
N SER A 37 7.33 20.09 4.72
CA SER A 37 6.44 21.24 4.54
C SER A 37 5.37 21.30 5.63
N VAL A 38 4.89 20.14 6.11
CA VAL A 38 3.86 20.01 7.14
C VAL A 38 4.44 20.16 8.54
N GLN A 39 5.51 19.43 8.86
CA GLN A 39 6.03 19.32 10.23
C GLN A 39 7.21 20.26 10.54
N GLY A 40 7.79 20.92 9.54
CA GLY A 40 8.91 21.86 9.70
C GLY A 40 10.29 21.22 9.93
N SER A 41 10.39 19.89 9.90
CA SER A 41 11.62 19.12 10.10
C SER A 41 11.69 17.93 9.16
N ASP A 42 12.87 17.33 8.99
CA ASP A 42 13.05 16.18 8.10
C ASP A 42 12.23 14.98 8.56
N MET A 43 11.75 14.19 7.60
CA MET A 43 10.94 12.99 7.86
C MET A 43 11.71 12.00 8.75
N LYS A 44 11.06 11.53 9.81
CA LYS A 44 11.57 10.46 10.67
C LYS A 44 10.59 9.30 10.66
N ILE A 45 11.06 8.16 10.17
CA ILE A 45 10.23 6.96 10.06
C ILE A 45 10.11 6.31 11.44
N ASN A 46 8.88 6.14 11.91
CA ASN A 46 8.59 5.27 13.04
C ASN A 46 8.46 3.83 12.52
N LEU A 47 9.52 3.02 12.72
CA LEU A 47 9.58 1.67 12.20
C LEU A 47 8.46 0.76 12.75
N SER A 48 8.07 0.95 14.01
CA SER A 48 7.00 0.14 14.62
C SER A 48 5.64 0.37 13.96
N ALA A 49 5.31 1.64 13.69
CA ALA A 49 4.08 2.00 12.98
C ALA A 49 4.09 1.53 11.52
N ALA A 50 5.24 1.63 10.84
CA ALA A 50 5.40 1.12 9.47
C ALA A 50 5.19 -0.40 9.39
N ILE A 51 5.78 -1.17 10.31
CA ILE A 51 5.59 -2.63 10.38
C ILE A 51 4.11 -2.96 10.60
N LEU A 52 3.45 -2.29 11.54
CA LEU A 52 2.03 -2.52 11.80
C LEU A 52 1.16 -2.16 10.58
N CYS A 53 1.49 -1.09 9.86
CA CYS A 53 0.82 -0.76 8.60
C CYS A 53 0.91 -1.93 7.61
N TYR A 54 2.10 -2.47 7.36
CA TYR A 54 2.27 -3.62 6.46
C TYR A 54 1.54 -4.87 6.96
N VAL A 55 1.49 -5.13 8.27
CA VAL A 55 0.70 -6.25 8.83
C VAL A 55 -0.77 -6.12 8.43
N PHE A 56 -1.35 -4.93 8.53
CA PHE A 56 -2.75 -4.69 8.15
C PHE A 56 -2.96 -4.74 6.63
N LEU A 57 -2.03 -4.22 5.82
CA LEU A 57 -2.10 -4.32 4.36
C LEU A 57 -2.04 -5.78 3.90
N VAL A 58 -1.11 -6.56 4.45
CA VAL A 58 -0.96 -8.00 4.18
C VAL A 58 -2.20 -8.77 4.62
N PHE A 59 -2.77 -8.45 5.79
CA PHE A 59 -4.04 -9.02 6.22
C PHE A 59 -5.15 -8.68 5.22
N GLY A 60 -5.26 -7.42 4.81
CA GLY A 60 -6.30 -6.95 3.89
C GLY A 60 -6.28 -7.69 2.55
N ILE A 61 -5.12 -7.74 1.88
CA ILE A 61 -5.02 -8.43 0.60
C ILE A 61 -5.24 -9.93 0.74
N ASN A 62 -4.70 -10.59 1.77
CA ASN A 62 -4.87 -12.02 1.93
C ASN A 62 -6.30 -12.42 2.30
N TYR A 63 -6.91 -11.72 3.24
CA TYR A 63 -8.25 -12.05 3.75
C TYR A 63 -9.34 -11.72 2.73
N PHE A 64 -9.32 -10.51 2.14
CA PHE A 64 -10.41 -10.06 1.27
C PHE A 64 -10.21 -10.46 -0.20
N ILE A 65 -8.97 -10.63 -0.67
CA ILE A 65 -8.69 -10.89 -2.09
C ILE A 65 -8.22 -12.33 -2.32
N ILE A 66 -7.03 -12.70 -1.82
CA ILE A 66 -6.37 -13.96 -2.19
C ILE A 66 -7.15 -15.19 -1.70
N ARG A 67 -7.63 -15.15 -0.45
CA ARG A 67 -8.44 -16.24 0.13
C ARG A 67 -9.73 -16.49 -0.65
N GLU A 68 -10.42 -15.42 -1.03
CA GLU A 68 -11.72 -15.47 -1.69
C GLU A 68 -11.58 -15.52 -3.23
N LYS A 69 -10.34 -15.57 -3.76
CA LYS A 69 -10.01 -15.57 -5.19
C LYS A 69 -10.71 -14.43 -5.95
N LYS A 70 -10.74 -13.23 -5.37
CA LYS A 70 -11.35 -12.04 -5.99
C LYS A 70 -10.57 -11.57 -7.21
N SER A 71 -11.21 -10.77 -8.04
CA SER A 71 -10.58 -10.26 -9.27
C SER A 71 -9.47 -9.26 -8.99
N VAL A 72 -8.60 -9.03 -9.97
CA VAL A 72 -7.57 -7.97 -9.92
C VAL A 72 -8.21 -6.58 -9.76
N LEU A 73 -9.40 -6.37 -10.34
CA LEU A 73 -10.15 -5.12 -10.19
C LEU A 73 -10.63 -4.93 -8.74
N ASP A 74 -11.16 -5.98 -8.10
CA ASP A 74 -11.55 -5.91 -6.69
C ASP A 74 -10.35 -5.57 -5.79
N ALA A 75 -9.19 -6.15 -6.08
CA ALA A 75 -7.95 -5.86 -5.37
C ALA A 75 -7.53 -4.39 -5.57
N PHE A 76 -7.55 -3.91 -6.81
CA PHE A 76 -7.27 -2.52 -7.13
C PHE A 76 -8.19 -1.56 -6.37
N LEU A 77 -9.50 -1.84 -6.35
CA LEU A 77 -10.47 -1.00 -5.65
C LEU A 77 -10.26 -1.02 -4.13
N LEU A 78 -9.91 -2.18 -3.55
CA LEU A 78 -9.58 -2.29 -2.13
C LEU A 78 -8.35 -1.44 -1.79
N GLY A 79 -7.25 -1.57 -2.54
CA GLY A 79 -6.03 -0.80 -2.34
C GLY A 79 -6.26 0.70 -2.52
N LEU A 80 -6.97 1.08 -3.59
CA LEU A 80 -7.35 2.48 -3.86
C LEU A 80 -8.16 3.06 -2.70
N THR A 81 -9.10 2.30 -2.15
CA THR A 81 -9.94 2.75 -1.02
C THR A 81 -9.11 2.96 0.24
N ILE A 82 -8.24 2.02 0.60
CA ILE A 82 -7.40 2.13 1.81
C ILE A 82 -6.52 3.39 1.72
N TYR A 83 -5.83 3.58 0.60
CA TYR A 83 -4.93 4.71 0.42
C TYR A 83 -5.68 6.03 0.28
N ALA A 84 -6.85 6.06 -0.39
CA ALA A 84 -7.70 7.24 -0.44
C ALA A 84 -8.14 7.67 0.97
N VAL A 85 -8.56 6.73 1.82
CA VAL A 85 -8.97 7.03 3.20
C VAL A 85 -7.81 7.64 3.98
N TYR A 86 -6.61 7.06 3.88
CA TYR A 86 -5.42 7.60 4.54
C TYR A 86 -5.05 9.00 4.04
N GLU A 87 -4.97 9.18 2.72
CA GLU A 87 -4.56 10.43 2.08
C GLU A 87 -5.57 11.56 2.31
N LEU A 88 -6.87 11.27 2.18
CA LEU A 88 -7.92 12.27 2.41
C LEU A 88 -8.06 12.62 3.90
N THR A 89 -7.84 11.66 4.80
CA THR A 89 -7.76 11.96 6.25
C THR A 89 -6.57 12.85 6.54
N SER A 90 -5.40 12.56 5.96
CA SER A 90 -4.20 13.39 6.09
C SER A 90 -4.44 14.80 5.53
N MET A 91 -5.07 14.92 4.37
CA MET A 91 -5.47 16.19 3.76
C MET A 91 -6.44 16.99 4.64
N ALA A 92 -7.38 16.33 5.31
CA ALA A 92 -8.32 16.98 6.21
C ALA A 92 -7.66 17.51 7.49
N LEU A 93 -6.60 16.86 7.97
CA LEU A 93 -5.92 17.19 9.22
C LEU A 93 -4.72 18.14 9.03
N LEU A 94 -4.00 18.04 7.91
CA LEU A 94 -2.69 18.66 7.71
C LEU A 94 -2.78 19.82 6.71
N LYS A 95 -2.55 21.04 7.19
CA LYS A 95 -2.71 22.30 6.41
C LYS A 95 -1.92 22.37 5.09
N LYS A 96 -0.79 21.67 4.99
CA LYS A 96 0.12 21.71 3.84
C LYS A 96 0.19 20.38 3.10
N TRP A 97 -0.84 19.54 3.24
CA TRP A 97 -0.97 18.34 2.43
C TRP A 97 -1.35 18.71 0.98
N SER A 98 -0.73 18.09 -0.01
CA SER A 98 -0.93 18.47 -1.41
C SER A 98 -1.82 17.48 -2.16
N TRP A 99 -2.67 17.98 -3.06
CA TRP A 99 -3.53 17.13 -3.91
C TRP A 99 -2.72 16.18 -4.79
N LEU A 100 -1.50 16.57 -5.18
CA LEU A 100 -0.61 15.69 -5.90
C LEU A 100 -0.24 14.45 -5.08
N THR A 101 0.03 14.61 -3.77
CA THR A 101 0.30 13.47 -2.86
C THR A 101 -0.91 12.55 -2.79
N VAL A 102 -2.10 13.14 -2.58
CA VAL A 102 -3.36 12.39 -2.52
C VAL A 102 -3.58 11.55 -3.77
N ILE A 103 -3.51 12.15 -4.95
CA ILE A 103 -3.75 11.45 -6.22
C ILE A 103 -2.69 10.38 -6.46
N MET A 104 -1.43 10.72 -6.23
CA MET A 104 -0.30 9.83 -6.49
C MET A 104 -0.37 8.57 -5.60
N ASP A 105 -0.52 8.74 -4.28
CA ASP A 105 -0.50 7.61 -3.35
C ASP A 105 -1.79 6.78 -3.42
N THR A 106 -2.94 7.45 -3.60
CA THR A 106 -4.22 6.76 -3.80
C THR A 106 -4.19 5.85 -5.04
N THR A 107 -3.66 6.37 -6.15
CA THR A 107 -3.54 5.59 -7.39
C THR A 107 -2.53 4.46 -7.22
N TRP A 108 -1.42 4.73 -6.53
CA TRP A 108 -0.42 3.70 -6.24
C TRP A 108 -0.99 2.58 -5.37
N GLY A 109 -1.77 2.88 -4.32
CA GLY A 109 -2.42 1.87 -3.49
C GLY A 109 -3.26 0.87 -4.29
N GLY A 110 -4.02 1.37 -5.26
CA GLY A 110 -4.75 0.50 -6.19
C GLY A 110 -3.83 -0.34 -7.07
N ILE A 111 -2.83 0.29 -7.69
CA ILE A 111 -1.84 -0.40 -8.54
C ILE A 111 -1.12 -1.49 -7.74
N LEU A 112 -0.70 -1.19 -6.50
CA LEU A 112 0.01 -2.10 -5.62
C LEU A 112 -0.79 -3.38 -5.35
N PHE A 113 -2.06 -3.23 -4.93
CA PHE A 113 -2.93 -4.38 -4.65
C PHE A 113 -3.26 -5.16 -5.92
N GLY A 114 -3.55 -4.46 -7.02
CA GLY A 114 -3.84 -5.06 -8.32
C GLY A 114 -2.65 -5.86 -8.86
N LEU A 115 -1.46 -5.27 -8.91
CA LEU A 115 -0.24 -5.92 -9.37
C LEU A 115 0.16 -7.09 -8.48
N THR A 116 0.08 -6.94 -7.15
CA THR A 116 0.37 -8.03 -6.23
C THR A 116 -0.53 -9.23 -6.51
N THR A 117 -1.85 -8.99 -6.65
CA THR A 117 -2.82 -10.04 -6.93
C THR A 117 -2.58 -10.70 -8.29
N TYR A 118 -2.33 -9.89 -9.32
CA TYR A 118 -2.02 -10.38 -10.67
C TYR A 118 -0.81 -11.32 -10.67
N LEU A 119 0.29 -10.91 -10.02
CA LEU A 119 1.51 -11.71 -9.96
C LEU A 119 1.34 -13.00 -9.16
N VAL A 120 0.54 -12.99 -8.08
CA VAL A 120 0.22 -14.21 -7.32
C VAL A 120 -0.55 -15.20 -8.21
N TYR A 121 -1.54 -14.74 -8.96
CA TYR A 121 -2.38 -15.59 -9.83
C TYR A 121 -1.67 -16.10 -11.08
N LEU A 122 -0.54 -15.49 -11.47
CA LEU A 122 0.32 -16.08 -12.52
C LEU A 122 1.02 -17.35 -12.05
N ILE A 123 1.17 -17.54 -10.74
CA ILE A 123 1.90 -18.67 -10.13
C ILE A 123 0.95 -19.73 -9.56
N PHE A 124 -0.24 -19.34 -9.10
CA PHE A 124 -1.21 -20.19 -8.38
C PHE A 124 -2.63 -20.09 -8.95
#